data_AF-A0A957ZXC1-F1
#
_entry.id   AF-A0A957ZXC1-F1
#
_cell.length_a   1.000
_cell.length_b   1.000
_cell.length_c   1.000
_cell.angle_alpha   90.00
_cell.angle_beta   90.00
_cell.angle_gamma   90.00
#
_symmetry.space_group_name_H-M   'P 1'
#
loop_
_entity.id
_entity.type
_entity.pdbx_description
1 polymer ?
#
loop_
_entity_poly.entity_id
_entity_poly.type
_entity_poly.pdbx_seq_one_letter_code
_entity_poly.pdbx_strand_id
1 'polypeptide(L)'
;MQLIDIVRRTDAPRPWAEGEKIPWDDPAFSRRMLQEHLSQEHDAASRRFAVIDQHVAWIHDVLLGGQPTRILDLGCGPGFYASRLAARGHT
;
A
#
# COMPACT_ATOMS: atom_id res chain seq x y z
N MET A 1 -5.29 5.31 20.35
CA MET A 1 -5.16 3.88 20.02
C MET A 1 -3.69 3.51 20.11
N GLN A 2 -3.34 2.64 21.05
CA GLN A 2 -2.00 2.06 21.15
C GLN A 2 -1.92 0.84 20.22
N LEU A 3 -0.74 0.55 19.66
CA LEU A 3 -0.57 -0.60 18.73
C LEU A 3 -1.01 -1.93 19.36
N ILE A 4 -0.80 -2.07 20.68
CA ILE A 4 -1.22 -3.25 21.45
C ILE A 4 -2.74 -3.45 21.46
N ASP A 5 -3.52 -2.39 21.30
CA ASP A 5 -4.98 -2.46 21.28
C ASP A 5 -5.49 -3.17 20.01
N ILE A 6 -4.78 -3.02 18.88
CA ILE A 6 -5.08 -3.71 17.62
C ILE A 6 -4.78 -5.21 17.76
N VAL A 7 -3.62 -5.55 18.34
CA VAL A 7 -3.18 -6.95 18.50
C VAL A 7 -4.09 -7.71 19.46
N ARG A 8 -4.60 -7.03 20.51
CA ARG A 8 -5.48 -7.63 21.54
C ARG A 8 -6.96 -7.52 21.22
N ARG A 9 -7.35 -7.02 20.05
CA ARG A 9 -8.75 -6.87 19.67
C ARG A 9 -9.42 -8.24 19.62
N THR A 10 -10.34 -8.50 20.56
CA THR A 10 -11.08 -9.77 20.66
C THR A 10 -12.29 -9.83 19.74
N ASP A 11 -12.88 -8.67 19.44
CA ASP A 11 -14.05 -8.58 18.57
C ASP A 11 -13.65 -8.35 17.12
N ALA A 12 -14.14 -9.20 16.23
CA ALA A 12 -13.99 -9.00 14.80
C ALA A 12 -14.54 -7.61 14.42
N PRO A 13 -13.73 -6.73 13.82
CA PRO A 13 -14.23 -5.44 13.36
C PRO A 13 -15.37 -5.68 12.37
N ARG A 14 -16.51 -5.03 12.62
CA ARG A 14 -17.55 -4.95 11.59
C ARG A 14 -17.02 -4.02 10.48
N PRO A 15 -17.00 -4.47 9.21
CA PRO A 15 -16.58 -3.62 8.11
C PRO A 15 -17.34 -2.29 8.14
N TRP A 16 -16.61 -1.17 8.01
CA TRP A 16 -17.18 0.18 7.88
C TRP A 16 -17.97 0.71 9.09
N ALA A 17 -17.97 0.01 10.23
CA ALA A 17 -18.73 0.43 11.42
C ALA A 17 -18.23 1.73 12.08
N GLU A 18 -16.96 2.08 11.84
CA GLU A 18 -16.34 3.32 12.34
C GLU A 18 -16.52 4.50 11.36
N GLY A 19 -17.29 4.28 10.27
CA GLY A 19 -17.60 5.27 9.24
C GLY A 19 -16.56 5.34 8.12
N GLU A 20 -16.98 5.91 6.99
CA GLU A 20 -16.09 6.21 5.86
C GLU A 20 -15.45 7.58 6.06
N LYS A 21 -14.11 7.61 6.18
CA LYS A 21 -13.35 8.86 6.35
C LYS A 21 -13.06 9.56 5.02
N ILE A 22 -13.22 8.86 3.90
CA ILE A 22 -12.88 9.32 2.54
C ILE A 22 -13.99 8.88 1.59
N PRO A 23 -14.56 9.79 0.78
CA PRO A 23 -15.69 9.50 -0.11
C PRO A 23 -15.23 8.79 -1.39
N TRP A 24 -14.78 7.54 -1.27
CA TRP A 24 -14.27 6.77 -2.39
C TRP A 24 -15.34 6.41 -3.42
N ASP A 25 -16.60 6.38 -3.01
CA ASP A 25 -17.78 6.12 -3.85
C ASP A 25 -18.19 7.34 -4.71
N ASP A 26 -17.76 8.56 -4.34
CA ASP A 26 -18.04 9.76 -5.12
C ASP A 26 -17.27 9.73 -6.47
N PRO A 27 -17.96 9.81 -7.62
CA PRO A 27 -17.32 9.70 -8.93
C PRO A 27 -16.31 10.81 -9.26
N ALA A 28 -16.53 12.03 -8.74
CA ALA A 28 -15.64 13.15 -9.00
C ALA A 28 -14.37 13.04 -8.15
N PHE A 29 -14.52 12.66 -6.89
CA PHE A 29 -13.42 12.42 -5.96
C PHE A 29 -12.55 11.25 -6.40
N SER A 30 -13.15 10.08 -6.65
CA SER A 30 -12.42 8.87 -7.06
C SER A 30 -11.62 9.08 -8.35
N ARG A 31 -12.20 9.78 -9.34
CA ARG A 31 -11.48 10.15 -10.57
C ARG A 31 -10.25 11.01 -10.30
N ARG A 32 -10.37 12.04 -9.46
CA ARG A 32 -9.22 12.88 -9.09
C ARG A 32 -8.17 12.06 -8.35
N MET A 33 -8.56 11.31 -7.33
CA MET A 33 -7.63 10.49 -6.56
C MET A 33 -6.89 9.47 -7.42
N LEU A 34 -7.55 8.87 -8.41
CA LEU A 34 -6.88 7.99 -9.36
C LEU A 34 -5.79 8.72 -10.16
N GLN A 35 -6.06 9.95 -10.62
CA GLN A 35 -5.06 10.78 -11.30
C GLN A 35 -3.87 11.06 -10.39
N GLU A 36 -4.11 11.45 -9.15
CA GLU A 36 -3.06 11.70 -8.15
C GLU A 36 -2.23 10.44 -7.85
N HIS A 37 -2.86 9.27 -7.75
CA HIS A 37 -2.18 7.99 -7.52
C HIS A 37 -1.30 7.56 -8.69
N LEU A 38 -1.71 7.88 -9.93
CA LEU A 38 -0.95 7.53 -11.13
C LEU A 38 0.13 8.58 -11.47
N SER A 39 -0.03 9.81 -11.00
CA SER A 39 0.93 10.90 -11.23
C SER A 39 2.32 10.55 -10.69
N GLN A 40 3.34 10.81 -11.52
CA GLN A 40 4.75 10.70 -11.15
C GLN A 40 5.41 12.08 -10.98
N GLU A 41 4.62 13.15 -10.95
CA GLU A 41 5.11 14.53 -10.79
C GLU A 41 5.37 14.86 -9.31
N HIS A 42 4.77 14.12 -8.38
CA HIS A 42 4.87 14.35 -6.94
C HIS A 42 4.74 13.06 -6.14
N ASP A 43 4.97 13.15 -4.82
CA ASP A 43 4.92 12.02 -3.89
C ASP A 43 3.63 11.97 -3.03
N ALA A 44 2.57 12.70 -3.41
CA ALA A 44 1.39 12.94 -2.57
C ALA A 44 0.51 11.69 -2.32
N ALA A 45 -0.06 11.09 -3.37
CA ALA A 45 -0.93 9.91 -3.25
C ALA A 45 -0.17 8.59 -3.45
N SER A 46 0.82 8.60 -4.35
CA SER A 46 1.81 7.54 -4.48
C SER A 46 3.20 8.16 -4.54
N ARG A 47 4.20 7.44 -4.04
CA ARG A 47 5.60 7.85 -4.23
C ARG A 47 5.96 7.70 -5.71
N ARG A 48 6.88 8.54 -6.16
CA ARG A 48 7.47 8.44 -7.50
C ARG A 48 8.27 7.16 -7.64
N PHE A 49 8.34 6.64 -8.86
CA PHE A 49 9.01 5.37 -9.15
C PHE A 49 10.45 5.31 -8.66
N ALA A 50 11.22 6.40 -8.78
CA ALA A 50 12.58 6.43 -8.27
C ALA A 50 12.68 6.08 -6.77
N VAL A 51 11.71 6.50 -5.97
CA VAL A 51 11.65 6.18 -4.53
C VAL A 51 11.13 4.76 -4.32
N ILE A 52 10.08 4.36 -5.05
CA ILE A 52 9.52 3.00 -4.98
C ILE A 52 10.59 1.96 -5.35
N ASP A 53 11.35 2.18 -6.41
CA ASP A 53 12.38 1.26 -6.89
C ASP A 53 13.50 1.10 -5.86
N GLN A 54 13.90 2.19 -5.20
CA GLN A 54 14.86 2.14 -4.08
C GLN A 54 14.30 1.34 -2.90
N HIS A 55 13.03 1.54 -2.53
CA HIS A 55 12.40 0.77 -1.46
C HIS A 55 12.30 -0.72 -1.80
N VAL A 56 11.87 -1.06 -3.03
CA VAL A 56 11.75 -2.46 -3.47
C VAL A 56 13.12 -3.13 -3.49
N ALA A 57 14.17 -2.44 -3.97
CA ALA A 57 15.53 -2.95 -3.92
C ALA A 57 15.98 -3.20 -2.47
N TRP A 58 15.76 -2.23 -1.57
CA TRP A 58 16.10 -2.40 -0.16
C TRP A 58 15.34 -3.56 0.50
N ILE A 59 14.03 -3.69 0.25
CA ILE A 59 13.23 -4.80 0.77
C ILE A 59 13.77 -6.13 0.26
N HIS A 60 14.02 -6.26 -1.04
CA HIS A 60 14.48 -7.52 -1.62
C HIS A 60 15.91 -7.85 -1.17
N ASP A 61 16.86 -6.94 -1.39
CA ASP A 61 18.28 -7.21 -1.21
C ASP A 61 18.70 -7.21 0.26
N VAL A 62 18.21 -6.24 1.04
CA VAL A 62 18.67 -6.02 2.41
C VAL A 62 17.79 -6.74 3.42
N LEU A 63 16.47 -6.53 3.36
CA LEU A 63 15.56 -7.10 4.35
C LEU A 63 15.35 -8.62 4.13
N LEU A 64 15.18 -9.03 2.88
CA LEU A 64 14.86 -10.42 2.52
C LEU A 64 16.08 -11.21 2.01
N GLY A 65 17.26 -10.59 1.89
CA GLY A 65 18.49 -11.27 1.47
C GLY A 65 18.41 -11.89 0.07
N GLY A 66 17.65 -11.27 -0.83
CA GLY A 66 17.42 -11.75 -2.20
C GLY A 66 16.48 -12.97 -2.30
N GLN A 67 15.82 -13.37 -1.21
CA GLN A 67 15.03 -14.60 -1.19
C GLN A 67 13.55 -14.36 -1.52
N PRO A 68 12.95 -15.16 -2.42
CA PRO A 68 11.50 -15.20 -2.61
C PRO A 68 10.76 -15.38 -1.28
N THR A 69 9.71 -14.59 -1.08
CA THR A 69 8.97 -14.52 0.19
C THR A 69 7.50 -14.23 -0.10
N ARG A 70 6.62 -14.65 0.80
CA ARG A 70 5.19 -14.31 0.77
C ARG A 70 4.97 -12.94 1.41
N ILE A 71 4.46 -11.97 0.67
CA ILE A 71 4.32 -10.57 1.07
C ILE A 71 2.84 -10.16 1.04
N LEU A 72 2.39 -9.54 2.12
CA LEU A 72 1.09 -8.87 2.19
C LEU A 72 1.28 -7.36 2.05
N ASP A 73 0.87 -6.79 0.91
CA ASP A 73 0.91 -5.35 0.64
C ASP A 73 -0.41 -4.67 1.06
N LEU A 74 -0.47 -4.22 2.32
CA LEU A 74 -1.65 -3.54 2.87
C LEU A 74 -1.72 -2.10 2.37
N GLY A 75 -2.83 -1.75 1.70
CA GLY A 75 -2.98 -0.43 1.09
C GLY A 75 -2.18 -0.30 -0.20
N CYS A 76 -2.13 -1.37 -1.00
CA CYS A 76 -1.32 -1.48 -2.22
C CYS A 76 -1.61 -0.41 -3.30
N GLY A 77 -2.74 0.31 -3.20
CA GLY A 77 -3.13 1.37 -4.13
C GLY A 77 -3.13 0.87 -5.58
N PRO A 78 -2.46 1.55 -6.53
CA PRO A 78 -2.38 1.11 -7.92
C PRO A 78 -1.45 -0.11 -8.13
N GLY A 79 -0.89 -0.70 -7.08
CA GLY A 79 -0.07 -1.92 -7.15
C GLY A 79 1.38 -1.68 -7.56
N PHE A 80 1.92 -0.46 -7.39
CA PHE A 80 3.28 -0.14 -7.82
C PHE A 80 4.35 -0.91 -7.04
N TYR A 81 4.14 -1.17 -5.74
CA TYR A 81 5.04 -2.02 -4.95
C TYR A 81 4.79 -3.50 -5.26
N ALA A 82 3.55 -3.97 -5.13
CA ALA A 82 3.16 -5.35 -5.40
C ALA A 82 3.68 -5.88 -6.75
N SER A 83 3.49 -5.14 -7.85
CA SER A 83 3.96 -5.57 -9.18
C SER A 83 5.49 -5.70 -9.27
N ARG A 84 6.23 -4.78 -8.67
CA ARG A 84 7.71 -4.81 -8.67
C ARG A 84 8.27 -5.89 -7.76
N LEU A 85 7.63 -6.14 -6.62
CA LEU A 85 7.98 -7.24 -5.73
C LEU A 85 7.67 -8.59 -6.39
N ALA A 86 6.53 -8.72 -7.05
CA ALA A 86 6.19 -9.92 -7.82
C ALA A 86 7.20 -10.19 -8.95
N ALA A 87 7.66 -9.15 -9.64
CA ALA A 87 8.72 -9.26 -10.65
C ALA A 87 10.07 -9.76 -10.08
N ARG A 88 10.28 -9.66 -8.76
CA ARG A 88 11.43 -10.21 -8.04
C ARG A 88 11.18 -11.60 -7.43
N GLY A 89 10.07 -12.24 -7.78
CA GLY A 89 9.74 -13.61 -7.35
C GLY A 89 8.99 -13.69 -6.02
N HIS A 90 8.52 -12.58 -5.47
CA HIS A 90 7.66 -12.59 -4.28
C HIS A 90 6.20 -12.92 -4.65
N THR A 91 5.44 -13.47 -3.69
CA THR A 91 4.02 -13.86 -3.87
C THR A 91 3.12 -13.27 -2.80
#